data_AF-A0A8F4WE42-F1
#
_entry.id   AF-A0A8F4WE42-F1
#
_cell.length_a   1.000
_cell.length_b   1.000
_cell.length_c   1.000
_cell.angle_alpha   90.00
_cell.angle_beta   90.00
_cell.angle_gamma   90.00
#
_symmetry.space_group_name_H-M   'P 1'
#
loop_
_entity.id
_entity.type
_entity.pdbx_description
1 polymer ?
#
loop_
_entity_poly.entity_id
_entity_poly.type
_entity_poly.pdbx_seq_one_letter_code
_entity_poly.pdbx_strand_id
1 'polypeptide(L)'
;HSTAQHSTAQHSHSLANFSLKDQQLSQLKSLLPEIFTEGKIDFDKFQQLFSDNFSTEPDRYMLNWAGKSTAYQTLQTPTSKTLTPCEEESVDFENTQNIFIEGENLDVLKALQKSYFNSVKMIYIDPPYNTGNDFIYNDSFADTKADYAEKVGDVDEHGKLKRAFVRNSKENGHYHSNWLNMMLPRLHLAKNLLRDDGVIFISIDDNEQAQLKLLCDEVFGEENFVAILSVENNPKGRKNSKFISVSNDFCIIYAKNKEMGKFVENIPKNAKDMCQDENGHYVHASGKR
;
A
#
# COMPACT_ATOMS: atom_id res chain seq x y z
N HIS A 1 -3.79 -43.37 -44.53
CA HIS A 1 -4.94 -42.92 -43.71
C HIS A 1 -4.38 -42.38 -42.41
N SER A 2 -4.57 -41.15 -41.95
CA SER A 2 -5.48 -40.05 -42.31
C SER A 2 -4.76 -38.74 -42.00
N THR A 3 -4.99 -37.74 -42.84
CA THR A 3 -4.59 -36.33 -42.70
C THR A 3 -5.29 -35.69 -41.51
N ALA A 4 -4.60 -34.80 -40.78
CA ALA A 4 -5.23 -33.80 -39.93
C ALA A 4 -4.57 -32.45 -40.20
N GLN A 5 -5.27 -31.62 -40.99
CA GLN A 5 -5.10 -30.18 -41.09
C GLN A 5 -5.87 -29.50 -39.94
N HIS A 6 -5.61 -28.20 -39.77
CA HIS A 6 -6.26 -27.19 -38.91
C HIS A 6 -5.60 -27.02 -37.53
N SER A 7 -5.29 -25.81 -37.05
CA SER A 7 -5.61 -24.46 -37.52
C SER A 7 -4.63 -23.49 -36.86
N THR A 8 -3.99 -22.63 -37.64
CA THR A 8 -3.40 -21.37 -37.18
C THR A 8 -4.54 -20.45 -36.70
N ALA A 9 -4.84 -20.49 -35.41
CA ALA A 9 -5.62 -19.44 -34.76
C ALA A 9 -4.64 -18.42 -34.18
N GLN A 10 -4.38 -17.37 -34.96
CA GLN A 10 -3.91 -16.10 -34.45
C GLN A 10 -4.95 -15.56 -33.46
N HIS A 11 -4.84 -15.92 -32.18
CA HIS A 11 -5.44 -15.12 -31.11
C HIS A 11 -4.47 -14.00 -30.75
N SER A 12 -4.40 -13.00 -31.63
CA SER A 12 -4.01 -11.65 -31.24
C SER A 12 -5.14 -11.06 -30.39
N HIS A 13 -5.29 -11.56 -29.15
CA HIS A 13 -5.93 -10.75 -28.14
C HIS A 13 -4.99 -9.57 -27.90
N SER A 14 -5.35 -8.42 -28.46
CA SER A 14 -4.79 -7.15 -28.01
C SER A 14 -5.00 -7.10 -26.50
N LEU A 15 -3.93 -7.31 -25.74
CA LEU A 15 -3.88 -7.01 -24.32
C LEU A 15 -4.03 -5.49 -24.21
N ALA A 16 -5.26 -5.01 -24.31
CA ALA A 16 -5.59 -3.63 -24.06
C ALA A 16 -5.26 -3.40 -22.58
N ASN A 17 -4.18 -2.65 -22.35
CA ASN A 17 -3.80 -2.12 -21.05
C ASN A 17 -4.89 -1.15 -20.59
N PHE A 18 -6.02 -1.67 -20.09
CA PHE A 18 -6.99 -0.84 -19.40
C PHE A 18 -6.40 -0.45 -18.05
N SER A 19 -6.32 0.84 -17.80
CA SER A 19 -5.91 1.35 -16.50
C SER A 19 -6.98 1.01 -15.46
N LEU A 20 -6.60 0.97 -14.17
CA LEU A 20 -7.56 0.79 -13.07
C LEU A 20 -8.70 1.82 -13.15
N LYS A 21 -8.38 3.03 -13.60
CA LYS A 21 -9.33 4.11 -13.83
C LYS A 21 -10.38 3.74 -14.89
N ASP A 22 -9.97 3.08 -15.97
CA ASP A 22 -10.90 2.65 -17.03
C ASP A 22 -11.84 1.53 -16.56
N GLN A 23 -11.33 0.61 -15.73
CA GLN A 23 -12.14 -0.43 -15.10
C GLN A 23 -13.17 0.16 -14.14
N GLN A 24 -12.75 1.09 -13.27
CA GLN A 24 -13.65 1.81 -12.36
C GLN A 24 -14.69 2.63 -13.11
N LEU A 25 -14.28 3.33 -14.18
CA LEU A 25 -15.20 4.11 -15.00
C LEU A 25 -16.24 3.21 -15.69
N SER A 26 -15.82 2.02 -16.14
CA SER A 26 -16.72 1.04 -16.74
C SER A 26 -17.73 0.47 -15.74
N GLN A 27 -17.29 0.17 -14.51
CA GLN A 27 -18.19 -0.24 -13.42
C GLN A 27 -19.17 0.86 -13.05
N LEU A 28 -18.69 2.11 -12.90
CA LEU A 28 -19.54 3.25 -12.59
C LEU A 28 -20.59 3.49 -13.67
N LYS A 29 -20.20 3.39 -14.95
CA LYS A 29 -21.12 3.50 -16.09
C LYS A 29 -22.15 2.38 -16.13
N SER A 30 -21.80 1.18 -15.67
CA SER A 30 -22.75 0.06 -15.55
C SER A 30 -23.76 0.27 -14.42
N LEU A 31 -23.37 0.95 -13.34
CA LEU A 31 -24.22 1.18 -12.18
C LEU A 31 -25.11 2.42 -12.34
N LEU A 32 -24.57 3.49 -12.90
CA LEU A 32 -25.20 4.81 -13.05
C LEU A 32 -25.02 5.30 -14.50
N PRO A 33 -25.72 4.74 -15.48
CA PRO A 33 -25.58 5.17 -16.87
C PRO A 33 -26.08 6.60 -17.10
N GLU A 34 -27.08 7.06 -16.34
CA GLU A 34 -27.71 8.38 -16.48
C GLU A 34 -26.78 9.56 -16.18
N ILE A 35 -25.72 9.36 -15.38
CA ILE A 35 -24.73 10.42 -15.08
C ILE A 35 -23.69 10.58 -16.19
N PHE A 36 -23.79 9.83 -17.30
CA PHE A 36 -22.87 9.94 -18.43
C PHE A 36 -23.51 10.69 -19.60
N THR A 37 -22.82 11.71 -20.10
CA THR A 37 -23.17 12.43 -21.33
C THR A 37 -21.97 12.36 -22.26
N GLU A 38 -22.16 11.85 -23.49
CA GLU A 38 -21.08 11.71 -24.50
C GLU A 38 -19.84 10.95 -24.01
N GLY A 39 -20.05 9.97 -23.12
CA GLY A 39 -18.96 9.16 -22.56
C GLY A 39 -18.14 9.84 -21.46
N LYS A 40 -18.53 11.03 -21.01
CA LYS A 40 -17.96 11.72 -19.85
C LYS A 40 -18.97 11.76 -18.70
N ILE A 41 -18.48 11.90 -17.47
CA ILE A 41 -19.32 12.12 -16.30
C ILE A 41 -19.87 13.55 -16.36
N ASP A 42 -21.19 13.64 -16.32
CA ASP A 42 -21.96 14.87 -16.25
C ASP A 42 -22.22 15.18 -14.77
N PHE A 43 -21.47 16.13 -14.23
CA PHE A 43 -21.49 16.43 -12.79
C PHE A 43 -22.85 17.02 -12.36
N ASP A 44 -23.52 17.76 -13.24
CA ASP A 44 -24.84 18.32 -12.95
C ASP A 44 -25.88 17.22 -12.81
N LYS A 45 -25.86 16.21 -13.69
CA LYS A 45 -26.73 15.04 -13.57
C LYS A 45 -26.40 14.20 -12.33
N PHE A 46 -25.12 14.05 -11.99
CA PHE A 46 -24.72 13.40 -10.75
C PHE A 46 -25.26 14.15 -9.52
N GLN A 47 -25.15 15.48 -9.52
CA GLN A 47 -25.69 16.32 -8.46
C GLN A 47 -27.22 16.27 -8.37
N GLN A 48 -27.92 16.21 -9.50
CA GLN A 48 -29.37 16.06 -9.52
C GLN A 48 -29.81 14.69 -9.01
N LEU A 49 -29.08 13.62 -9.36
CA LEU A 49 -29.45 12.26 -8.97
C LEU A 49 -29.32 12.02 -7.46
N PHE A 50 -28.35 12.67 -6.82
CA PHE A 50 -28.06 12.52 -5.40
C PHE A 50 -28.31 13.79 -4.59
N SER A 51 -29.16 14.70 -5.08
CA SER A 51 -29.39 16.04 -4.50
C SER A 51 -29.65 16.00 -2.99
N ASP A 52 -30.37 14.98 -2.54
CA ASP A 52 -30.82 14.81 -1.15
C ASP A 52 -29.76 14.10 -0.28
N ASN A 53 -28.66 13.63 -0.89
CA ASN A 53 -27.57 12.91 -0.24
C ASN A 53 -26.27 13.73 -0.15
N PHE A 54 -26.21 14.94 -0.72
CA PHE A 54 -25.09 15.85 -0.52
C PHE A 54 -25.21 16.55 0.84
N SER A 55 -24.21 16.38 1.70
CA SER A 55 -24.06 17.24 2.88
C SER A 55 -23.14 18.40 2.52
N THR A 56 -23.67 19.61 2.54
CA THR A 56 -22.93 20.87 2.47
C THR A 56 -22.45 21.25 3.87
N GLU A 57 -21.63 20.39 4.47
CA GLU A 57 -20.91 20.72 5.69
C GLU A 57 -19.51 21.17 5.26
N PRO A 58 -19.20 22.48 5.29
CA PRO A 58 -17.89 22.98 4.85
C PRO A 58 -16.73 22.50 5.74
N ASP A 59 -17.01 22.06 6.96
CA ASP A 59 -16.02 21.70 7.96
C ASP A 59 -15.98 20.18 8.21
N ARG A 60 -15.72 19.40 7.16
CA ARG A 60 -15.42 17.98 7.32
C ARG A 60 -13.96 17.77 7.74
N TYR A 61 -13.76 16.96 8.76
CA TYR A 61 -12.42 16.52 9.15
C TYR A 61 -11.71 15.83 7.98
N MET A 62 -10.51 16.28 7.64
CA MET A 62 -9.69 15.67 6.60
C MET A 62 -8.20 15.75 6.96
N LEU A 63 -7.46 14.68 6.64
CA LEU A 63 -6.01 14.71 6.65
C LEU A 63 -5.54 15.38 5.35
N ASN A 64 -4.75 16.46 5.44
CA ASN A 64 -4.15 17.10 4.27
C ASN A 64 -2.66 17.41 4.50
N TRP A 65 -1.86 17.34 3.43
CA TRP A 65 -0.42 17.58 3.48
C TRP A 65 0.13 17.98 2.10
N ALA A 66 1.36 18.49 2.07
CA ALA A 66 2.01 18.90 0.84
C ALA A 66 2.36 17.69 -0.06
N GLY A 67 1.91 17.71 -1.31
CA GLY A 67 2.17 16.63 -2.27
C GLY A 67 1.13 15.50 -2.29
N LYS A 68 0.07 15.58 -1.47
CA LYS A 68 -1.04 14.60 -1.47
C LYS A 68 -1.59 14.34 -2.88
N SER A 69 -1.88 15.41 -3.63
CA SER A 69 -2.38 15.30 -5.01
C SER A 69 -1.39 14.59 -5.94
N THR A 70 -0.08 14.86 -5.78
CA THR A 70 0.98 14.20 -6.54
C THR A 70 1.06 12.72 -6.20
N ALA A 71 0.95 12.35 -4.92
CA ALA A 71 0.96 10.95 -4.50
C ALA A 71 -0.21 10.15 -5.12
N TYR A 72 -1.39 10.76 -5.28
CA TYR A 72 -2.50 10.17 -6.04
C TYR A 72 -2.23 10.07 -7.54
N GLN A 73 -1.57 11.05 -8.16
CA GLN A 73 -1.15 10.96 -9.55
C GLN A 73 -0.15 9.81 -9.76
N THR A 74 0.79 9.62 -8.84
CA THR A 74 1.72 8.49 -8.86
C THR A 74 0.99 7.15 -8.76
N LEU A 75 -0.04 7.05 -7.91
CA LEU A 75 -0.88 5.86 -7.81
C LEU A 75 -1.58 5.53 -9.13
N GLN A 76 -2.11 6.55 -9.83
CA GLN A 76 -2.82 6.39 -11.10
C GLN A 76 -1.91 6.12 -12.31
N THR A 77 -0.62 6.39 -12.18
CA THR A 77 0.34 6.19 -13.26
C THR A 77 0.58 4.68 -13.48
N PRO A 78 0.31 4.14 -14.68
CA PRO A 78 0.57 2.72 -14.97
C PRO A 78 2.07 2.41 -14.90
N THR A 79 2.43 1.21 -14.46
CA THR A 79 3.82 0.74 -14.54
C THR A 79 4.07 0.09 -15.90
N SER A 80 5.22 0.37 -16.49
CA SER A 80 5.74 -0.32 -17.68
C SER A 80 6.69 -1.46 -17.31
N LYS A 81 7.00 -1.64 -16.02
CA LYS A 81 7.90 -2.68 -15.54
C LYS A 81 7.19 -4.02 -15.48
N THR A 82 7.93 -5.08 -15.79
CA THR A 82 7.47 -6.48 -15.71
C THR A 82 8.37 -7.26 -14.76
N LEU A 83 7.82 -8.35 -14.21
CA LEU A 83 8.60 -9.29 -13.41
C LEU A 83 9.29 -10.29 -14.33
N THR A 84 10.59 -10.51 -14.10
CA THR A 84 11.39 -11.49 -14.83
C THR A 84 11.84 -12.57 -13.85
N PRO A 85 11.62 -13.87 -14.13
CA PRO A 85 12.13 -14.94 -13.30
C PRO A 85 13.67 -14.94 -13.24
N CYS A 86 14.23 -15.24 -12.07
CA CYS A 86 15.67 -15.43 -11.86
C CYS A 86 15.91 -16.87 -11.38
N GLU A 87 16.00 -17.82 -12.32
CA GLU A 87 16.14 -19.25 -12.01
C GLU A 87 17.45 -19.55 -11.26
N GLU A 88 18.53 -18.87 -11.61
CA GLU A 88 19.88 -19.09 -11.06
C GLU A 88 19.96 -18.80 -9.55
N GLU A 89 19.18 -17.83 -9.06
CA GLU A 89 19.12 -17.46 -7.64
C GLU A 89 17.93 -18.09 -6.91
N SER A 90 17.09 -18.85 -7.63
CA SER A 90 15.91 -19.47 -7.05
C SER A 90 16.23 -20.78 -6.34
N VAL A 91 15.57 -21.00 -5.21
CA VAL A 91 15.58 -22.27 -4.49
C VAL A 91 14.30 -23.02 -4.83
N ASP A 92 14.43 -24.20 -5.43
CA ASP A 92 13.30 -25.07 -5.84
C ASP A 92 12.30 -24.35 -6.76
N PHE A 93 12.82 -23.77 -7.84
CA PHE A 93 12.09 -22.92 -8.78
C PHE A 93 10.74 -23.49 -9.26
N GLU A 94 10.71 -24.80 -9.53
CA GLU A 94 9.53 -25.47 -10.09
C GLU A 94 8.43 -25.76 -9.06
N ASN A 95 8.77 -25.98 -7.79
CA ASN A 95 7.80 -26.46 -6.79
C ASN A 95 7.51 -25.44 -5.67
N THR A 96 8.40 -24.46 -5.47
CA THR A 96 8.24 -23.47 -4.40
C THR A 96 6.92 -22.69 -4.56
N GLN A 97 6.22 -22.51 -3.45
CA GLN A 97 5.04 -21.64 -3.37
C GLN A 97 5.40 -20.24 -2.87
N ASN A 98 6.69 -19.99 -2.60
CA ASN A 98 7.20 -18.73 -2.07
C ASN A 98 7.86 -17.91 -3.17
N ILE A 99 7.60 -16.62 -3.17
CA ILE A 99 8.11 -15.69 -4.18
C ILE A 99 8.91 -14.59 -3.47
N PHE A 100 10.14 -14.36 -3.95
CA PHE A 100 10.94 -13.21 -3.61
C PHE A 100 11.04 -12.30 -4.84
N ILE A 101 10.81 -11.00 -4.66
CA ILE A 101 10.85 -10.02 -5.74
C ILE A 101 11.78 -8.90 -5.33
N GLU A 102 12.84 -8.70 -6.11
CA GLU A 102 13.72 -7.55 -5.96
C GLU A 102 13.22 -6.38 -6.82
N GLY A 103 13.12 -5.20 -6.23
CA GLY A 103 12.76 -3.99 -6.94
C GLY A 103 12.24 -2.87 -6.06
N GLU A 104 11.90 -1.75 -6.69
CA GLU A 104 11.20 -0.66 -6.04
C GLU A 104 9.76 -1.13 -5.73
N ASN A 105 9.38 -1.07 -4.46
CA ASN A 105 8.16 -1.72 -3.96
C ASN A 105 6.88 -1.15 -4.57
N LEU A 106 6.80 0.14 -4.91
CA LEU A 106 5.63 0.71 -5.55
C LEU A 106 5.42 0.14 -6.96
N ASP A 107 6.49 -0.01 -7.75
CA ASP A 107 6.44 -0.66 -9.06
C ASP A 107 6.09 -2.14 -8.96
N VAL A 108 6.68 -2.87 -8.00
CA VAL A 108 6.38 -4.28 -7.75
C VAL A 108 4.90 -4.46 -7.38
N LEU A 109 4.39 -3.66 -6.45
CA LEU A 109 2.98 -3.71 -6.05
C LEU A 109 2.05 -3.44 -7.23
N LYS A 110 2.39 -2.50 -8.13
CA LYS A 110 1.62 -2.25 -9.36
C LYS A 110 1.65 -3.44 -10.32
N ALA A 111 2.79 -4.11 -10.47
CA ALA A 111 2.89 -5.31 -11.30
C ALA A 111 2.06 -6.48 -10.73
N LEU A 112 2.02 -6.62 -9.39
CA LEU A 112 1.26 -7.66 -8.71
C LEU A 112 -0.26 -7.43 -8.72
N GLN A 113 -0.73 -6.19 -8.91
CA GLN A 113 -2.15 -5.84 -8.87
C GLN A 113 -3.03 -6.78 -9.69
N LYS A 114 -2.63 -7.11 -10.93
CA LYS A 114 -3.50 -7.90 -11.83
C LYS A 114 -3.65 -9.35 -11.37
N SER A 115 -2.56 -9.99 -10.92
CA SER A 115 -2.55 -11.41 -10.59
C SER A 115 -2.97 -11.70 -9.16
N TYR A 116 -2.78 -10.75 -8.24
CA TYR A 116 -3.02 -10.91 -6.81
C TYR A 116 -4.12 -9.99 -6.27
N PHE A 117 -4.94 -9.40 -7.15
CA PHE A 117 -6.11 -8.63 -6.73
C PHE A 117 -7.02 -9.47 -5.83
N ASN A 118 -7.34 -8.95 -4.65
CA ASN A 118 -8.21 -9.62 -3.68
C ASN A 118 -7.75 -11.02 -3.23
N SER A 119 -6.46 -11.34 -3.33
CA SER A 119 -5.92 -12.69 -3.09
C SER A 119 -5.10 -12.82 -1.81
N VAL A 120 -4.62 -11.72 -1.23
CA VAL A 120 -3.69 -11.74 -0.10
C VAL A 120 -4.45 -11.78 1.24
N LYS A 121 -4.21 -12.80 2.06
CA LYS A 121 -4.88 -12.93 3.38
C LYS A 121 -4.29 -11.99 4.43
N MET A 122 -2.97 -11.83 4.45
CA MET A 122 -2.28 -11.06 5.47
C MET A 122 -1.14 -10.28 4.82
N ILE A 123 -1.02 -9.00 5.17
CA ILE A 123 0.15 -8.18 4.86
C ILE A 123 0.80 -7.78 6.19
N TYR A 124 2.12 -7.93 6.27
CA TYR A 124 2.94 -7.35 7.32
C TYR A 124 3.97 -6.44 6.66
N ILE A 125 4.09 -5.21 7.15
CA ILE A 125 5.12 -4.27 6.70
C ILE A 125 5.79 -3.59 7.89
N ASP A 126 7.09 -3.35 7.72
CA ASP A 126 7.95 -2.60 8.64
C ASP A 126 8.54 -1.40 7.88
N PRO A 127 7.74 -0.34 7.62
CA PRO A 127 8.19 0.82 6.87
C PRO A 127 9.29 1.58 7.64
N PRO A 128 10.09 2.44 6.98
CA PRO A 128 11.03 3.30 7.69
C PRO A 128 10.28 4.20 8.68
N TYR A 129 10.68 4.23 9.95
CA TYR A 129 9.97 4.97 11.00
C TYR A 129 10.11 6.49 10.93
N ASN A 130 10.84 7.01 9.93
CA ASN A 130 11.15 8.42 9.79
C ASN A 130 11.73 8.99 11.11
N THR A 131 12.89 8.48 11.52
CA THR A 131 13.61 8.93 12.73
C THR A 131 14.45 10.20 12.50
N GLY A 132 14.51 10.67 11.24
CA GLY A 132 15.42 11.71 10.77
C GLY A 132 16.75 11.17 10.22
N ASN A 133 17.05 9.89 10.47
CA ASN A 133 18.34 9.30 10.12
C ASN A 133 18.31 8.33 8.95
N ASP A 134 17.19 7.60 8.80
CA ASP A 134 17.17 6.37 8.01
C ASP A 134 16.30 6.48 6.75
N PHE A 135 15.57 7.58 6.58
CA PHE A 135 14.66 7.79 5.46
C PHE A 135 15.26 8.73 4.42
N ILE A 136 15.38 8.22 3.20
CA ILE A 136 15.85 8.94 2.03
C ILE A 136 14.69 9.03 1.05
N TYR A 137 14.23 10.25 0.78
CA TYR A 137 13.15 10.51 -0.17
C TYR A 137 13.74 10.94 -1.51
N ASN A 138 13.28 10.33 -2.60
CA ASN A 138 13.63 10.76 -3.95
C ASN A 138 12.69 11.88 -4.37
N ASP A 139 13.20 13.12 -4.33
CA ASP A 139 12.46 14.34 -4.66
C ASP A 139 12.21 14.50 -6.19
N SER A 140 12.67 13.56 -7.01
CA SER A 140 12.72 13.67 -8.48
C SER A 140 11.39 13.38 -9.18
N PHE A 141 10.28 14.00 -8.76
CA PHE A 141 9.02 13.92 -9.52
C PHE A 141 8.58 15.24 -10.19
N ALA A 142 9.26 16.37 -9.94
CA ALA A 142 8.81 17.66 -10.48
C ALA A 142 9.89 18.70 -10.85
N ASP A 143 11.19 18.43 -10.70
CA ASP A 143 12.20 19.46 -11.01
C ASP A 143 12.44 19.58 -12.53
N THR A 144 12.31 20.79 -13.06
CA THR A 144 12.74 21.09 -14.44
C THR A 144 14.27 20.99 -14.54
N LYS A 145 14.82 20.69 -15.73
CA LYS A 145 16.29 20.65 -15.95
C LYS A 145 17.00 21.95 -15.52
N ALA A 146 16.29 23.08 -15.48
CA ALA A 146 16.82 24.37 -15.05
C ALA A 146 16.89 24.49 -13.51
N ASP A 147 15.81 24.11 -12.80
CA ASP A 147 15.82 24.03 -11.32
C ASP A 147 16.84 22.99 -10.83
N TYR A 148 17.04 21.93 -11.60
CA TYR A 148 18.05 20.90 -11.38
C TYR A 148 19.48 21.47 -11.46
N ALA A 149 19.79 22.31 -12.44
CA ALA A 149 21.13 22.89 -12.60
C ALA A 149 21.49 23.88 -11.47
N GLU A 150 20.50 24.59 -10.93
CA GLU A 150 20.71 25.57 -9.85
C GLU A 150 20.85 24.92 -8.46
N LYS A 151 20.20 23.76 -8.23
CA LYS A 151 20.25 23.02 -6.96
C LYS A 151 21.45 22.04 -6.81
N VAL A 152 22.16 21.75 -7.90
CA VAL A 152 23.16 20.65 -8.03
C VAL A 152 24.61 21.08 -7.71
N GLY A 153 24.83 22.23 -7.08
CA GLY A 153 26.19 22.78 -6.79
C GLY A 153 27.17 21.92 -5.99
N ASP A 154 26.81 20.69 -5.60
CA ASP A 154 27.66 19.72 -4.92
C ASP A 154 27.88 18.46 -5.80
N VAL A 155 28.94 18.50 -6.60
CA VAL A 155 29.53 17.30 -7.24
C VAL A 155 30.63 16.73 -6.33
N ASP A 156 30.81 15.40 -6.35
CA ASP A 156 31.99 14.77 -5.74
C ASP A 156 33.24 14.89 -6.63
N GLU A 157 34.38 14.46 -6.10
CA GLU A 157 35.69 14.52 -6.79
C GLU A 157 35.74 13.72 -8.11
N HIS A 158 34.69 12.93 -8.40
CA HIS A 158 34.56 12.12 -9.61
C HIS A 158 33.42 12.58 -10.53
N GLY A 159 32.83 13.76 -10.27
CA GLY A 159 31.78 14.33 -11.11
C GLY A 159 30.43 13.61 -10.98
N LYS A 160 30.24 12.81 -9.93
CA LYS A 160 28.94 12.18 -9.62
C LYS A 160 28.15 13.11 -8.69
N LEU A 161 26.85 13.17 -8.94
CA LEU A 161 25.90 14.01 -8.21
C LEU A 161 25.78 13.53 -6.75
N LYS A 162 26.05 14.40 -5.77
CA LYS A 162 25.95 14.03 -4.34
C LYS A 162 24.50 13.85 -3.83
N ARG A 163 23.46 14.30 -4.56
CA ARG A 163 22.10 14.49 -4.02
C ARG A 163 20.95 13.74 -4.73
N ALA A 164 21.18 12.53 -5.25
CA ALA A 164 20.05 11.65 -5.63
C ALA A 164 19.24 11.16 -4.40
N PHE A 165 19.73 11.44 -3.20
CA PHE A 165 19.29 10.89 -1.93
C PHE A 165 19.38 11.97 -0.84
N VAL A 166 18.33 12.77 -0.67
CA VAL A 166 18.28 13.77 0.40
C VAL A 166 17.75 13.09 1.66
N ARG A 167 18.50 13.19 2.75
CA ARG A 167 18.08 12.74 4.07
C ARG A 167 16.85 13.52 4.52
N ASN A 168 15.78 12.84 4.90
CA ASN A 168 14.58 13.50 5.42
C ASN A 168 14.85 13.96 6.87
N SER A 169 15.35 15.18 7.06
CA SER A 169 15.64 15.75 8.39
C SER A 169 14.37 16.26 9.07
N LYS A 170 14.31 16.17 10.41
CA LYS A 170 13.22 16.73 11.23
C LYS A 170 13.04 18.24 11.09
N GLU A 171 14.08 18.94 10.65
CA GLU A 171 14.07 20.39 10.42
C GLU A 171 13.42 20.76 9.07
N ASN A 172 13.15 19.78 8.20
CA ASN A 172 12.48 20.00 6.93
C ASN A 172 10.98 20.26 7.14
N GLY A 173 10.46 21.38 6.63
CA GLY A 173 9.02 21.68 6.68
C GLY A 173 8.12 20.64 5.99
N HIS A 174 8.69 19.79 5.12
CA HIS A 174 8.01 18.70 4.46
C HIS A 174 8.27 17.32 5.08
N TYR A 175 8.84 17.25 6.28
CA TYR A 175 9.27 16.00 6.93
C TYR A 175 8.22 14.88 6.90
N HIS A 176 7.03 15.13 7.47
CA HIS A 176 5.92 14.17 7.48
C HIS A 176 5.28 14.02 6.09
N SER A 177 5.23 15.11 5.32
CA SER A 177 4.64 15.11 3.97
C SER A 177 5.36 14.16 3.03
N ASN A 178 6.70 14.12 3.08
CA ASN A 178 7.52 13.21 2.27
C ASN A 178 7.23 11.75 2.60
N TRP A 179 7.12 11.42 3.89
CA TRP A 179 6.80 10.07 4.33
C TRP A 179 5.38 9.65 3.92
N LEU A 180 4.39 10.54 4.10
CA LEU A 180 3.01 10.32 3.64
C LEU A 180 2.92 10.15 2.12
N ASN A 181 3.68 10.94 1.34
CA ASN A 181 3.74 10.81 -0.12
C ASN A 181 4.31 9.45 -0.56
N MET A 182 5.25 8.88 0.21
CA MET A 182 5.71 7.53 -0.01
C MET A 182 4.66 6.49 0.39
N MET A 183 4.05 6.61 1.56
CA MET A 183 3.17 5.57 2.11
C MET A 183 1.81 5.48 1.42
N LEU A 184 1.17 6.61 1.09
CA LEU A 184 -0.17 6.66 0.50
C LEU A 184 -0.34 5.68 -0.68
N PRO A 185 0.46 5.77 -1.77
CA PRO A 185 0.23 4.91 -2.93
C PRO A 185 0.47 3.43 -2.62
N ARG A 186 1.41 3.12 -1.70
CA ARG A 186 1.72 1.74 -1.29
C ARG A 186 0.58 1.12 -0.50
N LEU A 187 0.00 1.87 0.45
CA LEU A 187 -1.13 1.39 1.24
C LEU A 187 -2.39 1.20 0.39
N HIS A 188 -2.65 2.08 -0.58
CA HIS A 188 -3.74 1.89 -1.53
C HIS A 188 -3.58 0.60 -2.35
N LEU A 189 -2.37 0.34 -2.86
CA LEU A 189 -2.12 -0.90 -3.60
C LEU A 189 -2.21 -2.12 -2.69
N ALA A 190 -1.68 -2.05 -1.47
CA ALA A 190 -1.79 -3.12 -0.48
C ALA A 190 -3.26 -3.46 -0.17
N LYS A 191 -4.14 -2.46 -0.02
CA LYS A 191 -5.58 -2.67 0.17
C LYS A 191 -6.23 -3.43 -1.00
N ASN A 192 -5.82 -3.15 -2.24
CA ASN A 192 -6.33 -3.86 -3.41
C ASN A 192 -5.88 -5.33 -3.47
N LEU A 193 -4.67 -5.62 -2.99
CA LEU A 193 -4.16 -7.00 -2.95
C LEU A 193 -4.85 -7.82 -1.86
N LEU A 194 -5.25 -7.20 -0.75
CA LEU A 194 -5.93 -7.89 0.34
C LEU A 194 -7.24 -8.52 -0.11
N ARG A 195 -7.48 -9.75 0.33
CA ARG A 195 -8.79 -10.40 0.31
C ARG A 195 -9.77 -9.63 1.20
N ASP A 196 -11.08 -9.78 0.99
CA ASP A 196 -12.09 -9.02 1.75
C ASP A 196 -12.06 -9.31 3.27
N ASP A 197 -11.71 -10.53 3.67
CA ASP A 197 -11.43 -10.90 5.07
C ASP A 197 -9.94 -10.75 5.47
N GLY A 198 -9.16 -10.06 4.65
CA GLY A 198 -7.73 -9.86 4.80
C GLY A 198 -7.39 -8.75 5.79
N VAL A 199 -6.19 -8.83 6.36
CA VAL A 199 -5.70 -7.92 7.41
C VAL A 199 -4.29 -7.42 7.10
N ILE A 200 -4.00 -6.18 7.46
CA ILE A 200 -2.68 -5.57 7.37
C ILE A 200 -2.18 -5.19 8.76
N PHE A 201 -0.90 -5.49 9.01
CA PHE A 201 -0.15 -5.14 10.21
C PHE A 201 1.00 -4.23 9.80
N ILE A 202 1.12 -3.08 10.47
CA ILE A 202 2.14 -2.07 10.14
C ILE A 202 2.88 -1.71 11.41
N SER A 203 4.17 -2.04 11.47
CA SER A 203 5.03 -1.62 12.57
C SER A 203 5.38 -0.14 12.43
N ILE A 204 5.42 0.59 13.54
CA ILE A 204 5.79 2.00 13.56
C ILE A 204 6.26 2.43 14.95
N ASP A 205 7.13 3.43 15.04
CA ASP A 205 7.42 4.12 16.30
C ASP A 205 6.57 5.39 16.47
N ASP A 206 6.88 6.19 17.50
CA ASP A 206 6.16 7.41 17.83
C ASP A 206 6.28 8.55 16.80
N ASN A 207 7.23 8.52 15.87
CA ASN A 207 7.46 9.65 14.94
C ASN A 207 6.33 9.81 13.91
N GLU A 208 5.74 8.71 13.43
CA GLU A 208 4.71 8.72 12.38
C GLU A 208 3.45 7.92 12.77
N GLN A 209 3.34 7.43 14.01
CA GLN A 209 2.20 6.60 14.43
C GLN A 209 0.86 7.31 14.21
N ALA A 210 0.76 8.61 14.52
CA ALA A 210 -0.48 9.36 14.38
C ALA A 210 -0.81 9.62 12.90
N GLN A 211 0.20 10.01 12.12
CA GLN A 211 0.11 10.26 10.69
C GLN A 211 -0.29 8.98 9.93
N LEU A 212 0.33 7.85 10.27
CA LEU A 212 -0.01 6.55 9.72
C LEU A 212 -1.44 6.14 10.08
N LYS A 213 -1.87 6.33 11.34
CA LYS A 213 -3.24 6.02 11.76
C LYS A 213 -4.27 6.77 10.91
N LEU A 214 -4.10 8.08 10.75
CA LEU A 214 -5.00 8.91 9.96
C LEU A 214 -4.95 8.57 8.46
N LEU A 215 -3.76 8.24 7.94
CA LEU A 215 -3.61 7.78 6.57
C LEU A 215 -4.32 6.44 6.34
N CYS A 216 -4.22 5.51 7.30
CA CYS A 216 -4.93 4.24 7.24
C CYS A 216 -6.44 4.43 7.37
N ASP A 217 -6.93 5.35 8.19
CA ASP A 217 -8.37 5.71 8.23
C ASP A 217 -8.86 6.17 6.86
N GLU A 218 -8.09 7.01 6.18
CA GLU A 218 -8.43 7.47 4.83
C GLU A 218 -8.39 6.34 3.79
N VAL A 219 -7.38 5.45 3.84
CA VAL A 219 -7.20 4.38 2.84
C VAL A 219 -8.16 3.20 3.08
N PHE A 220 -8.28 2.74 4.32
CA PHE A 220 -9.02 1.52 4.69
C PHE A 220 -10.44 1.81 5.15
N GLY A 221 -10.73 3.02 5.64
CA GLY A 221 -11.95 3.35 6.37
C GLY A 221 -11.72 3.16 7.87
N GLU A 222 -12.11 4.16 8.67
CA GLU A 222 -11.97 4.12 10.14
C GLU A 222 -12.75 2.95 10.76
N GLU A 223 -13.89 2.60 10.18
CA GLU A 223 -14.71 1.45 10.59
C GLU A 223 -13.95 0.11 10.48
N ASN A 224 -12.95 0.04 9.60
CA ASN A 224 -12.13 -1.14 9.39
C ASN A 224 -10.89 -1.20 10.31
N PHE A 225 -10.72 -0.22 11.20
CA PHE A 225 -9.69 -0.24 12.23
C PHE A 225 -9.90 -1.41 13.20
N VAL A 226 -8.85 -2.19 13.43
CA VAL A 226 -8.89 -3.34 14.33
C VAL A 226 -8.31 -2.96 15.70
N ALA A 227 -7.04 -2.58 15.75
CA ALA A 227 -6.34 -2.26 17.00
C ALA A 227 -5.00 -1.55 16.74
N ILE A 228 -4.45 -0.94 17.79
CA ILE A 228 -3.04 -0.58 17.89
C ILE A 228 -2.45 -1.39 19.03
N LEU A 229 -1.47 -2.23 18.73
CA LEU A 229 -0.72 -2.97 19.73
C LEU A 229 0.48 -2.15 20.17
N SER A 230 0.72 -2.09 21.48
CA SER A 230 2.01 -1.65 22.01
C SER A 230 2.97 -2.84 22.02
N VAL A 231 4.08 -2.72 21.30
CA VAL A 231 5.10 -3.75 21.17
C VAL A 231 6.28 -3.35 22.06
N GLU A 232 6.43 -4.02 23.20
CA GLU A 232 7.57 -3.79 24.09
C GLU A 232 8.86 -4.26 23.42
N ASN A 233 9.74 -3.32 23.07
CA ASN A 233 11.04 -3.60 22.45
C ASN A 233 12.18 -3.65 23.48
N ASN A 234 12.00 -2.96 24.61
CA ASN A 234 12.99 -2.89 25.67
C ASN A 234 12.30 -2.67 27.03
N PRO A 235 12.14 -3.71 27.85
CA PRO A 235 11.46 -3.62 29.16
C PRO A 235 12.13 -2.65 30.15
N LYS A 236 13.41 -2.32 29.94
CA LYS A 236 14.16 -1.37 30.78
C LYS A 236 14.09 0.06 30.25
N GLY A 237 13.43 0.27 29.10
CA GLY A 237 13.40 1.54 28.38
C GLY A 237 14.73 1.90 27.72
N ARG A 238 14.68 2.76 26.70
CA ARG A 238 15.87 3.32 26.06
C ARG A 238 16.61 4.22 27.07
N LYS A 239 17.86 3.89 27.38
CA LYS A 239 18.74 4.74 28.18
C LYS A 239 18.94 6.06 27.41
N ASN A 240 18.79 7.21 28.08
CA ASN A 240 18.91 8.59 27.55
C ASN A 240 17.61 9.29 27.13
N SER A 241 16.45 8.87 27.60
CA SER A 241 15.27 9.74 27.53
C SER A 241 15.40 10.94 28.48
N LYS A 242 15.20 12.17 27.99
CA LYS A 242 15.20 13.38 28.86
C LYS A 242 14.07 13.39 29.88
N PHE A 243 12.93 12.78 29.57
CA PHE A 243 11.72 12.81 30.41
C PHE A 243 11.18 11.41 30.73
N ILE A 244 10.81 10.63 29.71
CA ILE A 244 10.23 9.29 29.89
C ILE A 244 10.97 8.28 29.03
N SER A 245 11.41 7.18 29.64
CA SER A 245 12.11 6.10 28.94
C SER A 245 11.14 5.31 28.07
N VAL A 246 11.18 5.57 26.77
CA VAL A 246 10.38 4.85 25.77
C VAL A 246 10.81 3.38 25.76
N SER A 247 9.85 2.47 25.94
CA SER A 247 10.04 1.01 25.99
C SER A 247 9.30 0.26 24.88
N ASN A 248 8.44 0.96 24.12
CA ASN A 248 7.50 0.35 23.20
C ASN A 248 7.55 1.04 21.85
N ASP A 249 7.38 0.25 20.80
CA ASP A 249 6.93 0.70 19.48
C ASP A 249 5.44 0.29 19.33
N PHE A 250 4.86 0.51 18.15
CA PHE A 250 3.47 0.23 17.86
C PHE A 250 3.31 -0.72 16.67
N CYS A 251 2.22 -1.47 16.65
CA CYS A 251 1.75 -2.17 15.46
C CYS A 251 0.29 -1.78 15.21
N ILE A 252 0.04 -1.08 14.10
CA ILE A 252 -1.31 -0.67 13.69
C ILE A 252 -1.92 -1.75 12.81
N ILE A 253 -3.17 -2.12 13.11
CA ILE A 253 -3.88 -3.22 12.45
C ILE A 253 -5.17 -2.71 11.81
N TYR A 254 -5.34 -2.99 10.52
CA TYR A 254 -6.57 -2.75 9.77
C TYR A 254 -7.02 -4.03 9.07
N ALA A 255 -8.34 -4.20 8.96
CA ALA A 255 -8.94 -5.16 8.05
C ALA A 255 -9.24 -4.48 6.70
N LYS A 256 -9.39 -5.27 5.63
CA LYS A 256 -10.00 -4.75 4.39
C LYS A 256 -11.52 -4.55 4.57
N ASN A 257 -12.19 -5.54 5.15
CA ASN A 257 -13.55 -5.46 5.64
C ASN A 257 -13.62 -6.14 7.01
N LYS A 258 -13.81 -5.36 8.07
CA LYS A 258 -13.79 -5.85 9.45
C LYS A 258 -14.92 -6.84 9.75
N GLU A 259 -16.08 -6.69 9.11
CA GLU A 259 -17.22 -7.59 9.28
C GLU A 259 -16.99 -8.99 8.66
N MET A 260 -16.08 -9.09 7.69
CA MET A 260 -15.70 -10.35 7.06
C MET A 260 -14.46 -10.98 7.70
N GLY A 261 -13.62 -10.15 8.35
CA GLY A 261 -12.43 -10.59 9.05
C GLY A 261 -12.77 -11.50 10.24
N LYS A 262 -12.00 -12.59 10.38
CA LYS A 262 -12.07 -13.47 11.54
C LYS A 262 -10.69 -13.62 12.15
N PHE A 263 -10.58 -13.27 13.43
CA PHE A 263 -9.44 -13.65 14.24
C PHE A 263 -9.77 -14.94 14.98
N VAL A 264 -8.76 -15.80 15.15
CA VAL A 264 -8.92 -17.01 15.96
C VAL A 264 -9.14 -16.56 17.40
N GLU A 265 -10.25 -17.00 17.99
CA GLU A 265 -10.50 -16.84 19.42
C GLU A 265 -9.61 -17.82 20.20
N ASN A 266 -9.19 -17.43 21.40
CA ASN A 266 -8.38 -18.29 22.28
C ASN A 266 -7.04 -18.74 21.68
N ILE A 267 -6.29 -17.81 21.07
CA ILE A 267 -4.90 -18.07 20.64
C ILE A 267 -4.07 -18.49 21.86
N PRO A 268 -3.42 -19.66 21.82
CA PRO A 268 -2.55 -20.09 22.91
C PRO A 268 -1.39 -19.10 23.11
N LYS A 269 -0.89 -19.02 24.34
CA LYS A 269 0.30 -18.20 24.63
C LYS A 269 1.53 -18.62 23.83
N ASN A 270 1.67 -19.90 23.50
CA ASN A 270 2.77 -20.39 22.70
C ASN A 270 2.27 -20.96 21.37
N ALA A 271 2.94 -20.61 20.27
CA ALA A 271 2.62 -21.13 18.94
C ALA A 271 2.61 -22.67 18.87
N LYS A 272 3.44 -23.34 19.68
CA LYS A 272 3.49 -24.82 19.78
C LYS A 272 2.18 -25.46 20.26
N ASP A 273 1.32 -24.69 20.93
CA ASP A 273 0.06 -25.16 21.48
C ASP A 273 -1.09 -24.94 20.46
N MET A 274 -0.78 -24.53 19.22
CA MET A 274 -1.74 -24.41 18.10
C MET A 274 -1.76 -25.70 17.26
N CYS A 275 -2.95 -26.13 16.82
CA CYS A 275 -3.13 -27.20 15.83
C CYS A 275 -4.16 -26.77 14.76
N GLN A 276 -4.24 -27.49 13.63
CA GLN A 276 -5.28 -27.23 12.62
C GLN A 276 -6.54 -28.03 12.92
N ASP A 277 -7.71 -27.42 12.75
CA ASP A 277 -9.01 -28.10 12.77
C ASP A 277 -9.31 -28.81 11.44
N GLU A 278 -10.47 -29.47 11.35
CA GLU A 278 -10.94 -30.19 10.16
C GLU A 278 -11.10 -29.31 8.90
N ASN A 279 -11.17 -27.98 9.09
CA ASN A 279 -11.28 -27.00 8.02
C ASN A 279 -9.93 -26.30 7.72
N GLY A 280 -8.85 -26.73 8.36
CA GLY A 280 -7.51 -26.16 8.21
C GLY A 280 -7.28 -24.86 8.99
N HIS A 281 -8.19 -24.45 9.88
CA HIS A 281 -8.00 -23.28 10.74
C HIS A 281 -7.14 -23.63 11.93
N TYR A 282 -6.20 -22.74 12.30
CA TYR A 282 -5.46 -22.94 13.53
C TYR A 282 -6.32 -22.66 14.76
N VAL A 283 -6.32 -23.58 15.72
CA VAL A 283 -7.06 -23.53 16.98
C VAL A 283 -6.17 -23.97 18.14
N HIS A 284 -6.60 -23.72 19.38
CA HIS A 284 -5.90 -24.22 20.56
C HIS A 284 -5.95 -25.75 20.62
N ALA A 285 -4.80 -26.41 20.83
CA ALA A 285 -4.68 -27.87 20.86
C ALA A 285 -5.53 -28.55 21.95
N SER A 286 -5.99 -27.80 22.95
CA SER A 286 -6.91 -28.30 23.99
C SER A 286 -8.36 -28.44 23.52
N GLY A 287 -8.71 -28.11 22.27
CA GLY A 287 -10.07 -28.21 21.73
C GLY A 287 -11.08 -27.25 22.36
N LYS A 288 -10.63 -26.27 23.13
CA LYS A 288 -11.49 -25.19 23.65
C LYS A 288 -11.62 -24.15 22.55
N ARG A 289 -12.80 -24.10 21.93
CA ARG A 289 -13.19 -22.98 21.07
C ARG A 289 -13.39 -21.75 21.93
#